data_AF-A0A9N9AVU8-F1
#
_entry.id   AF-A0A9N9AVU8-F1
#
_cell.length_a   1.000
_cell.length_b   1.000
_cell.length_c   1.000
_cell.angle_alpha   90.00
_cell.angle_beta   90.00
_cell.angle_gamma   90.00
#
_symmetry.space_group_name_H-M   'P 1'
#
loop_
_entity.id
_entity.type
_entity.pdbx_description
1 polymer ?
#
loop_
_entity_poly.entity_id
_entity_poly.type
_entity_poly.pdbx_seq_one_letter_code
_entity_poly.pdbx_strand_id
1 'polypeptide(L)'
;MSPTKCKSYTVKQKLKIISKAKETSNKEAVHIFGIDYSQVSRWQKKEKKLEEAMRSCQSVGSGRKATYSLTEEVLSQWIVQLYQDGIIVTLFAIKLKIVELLRTRF
;
A
#
# COMPACT_ATOMS: atom_id res chain seq x y z
N MET A 1 -20.73 -12.96 -21.71
CA MET A 1 -19.94 -11.87 -21.09
C MET A 1 -18.48 -12.22 -21.24
N SER A 2 -17.71 -11.45 -22.01
CA SER A 2 -16.25 -11.63 -22.09
C SER A 2 -15.62 -11.27 -20.74
N PRO A 3 -14.57 -11.97 -20.29
CA PRO A 3 -13.87 -11.61 -19.05
C PRO A 3 -13.27 -10.21 -19.22
N THR A 4 -13.85 -9.24 -18.54
CA THR A 4 -13.36 -7.86 -18.52
C THR A 4 -11.94 -7.88 -17.96
N LYS A 5 -10.95 -7.60 -18.81
CA LYS A 5 -9.53 -7.57 -18.42
C LYS A 5 -9.37 -6.63 -17.22
N CYS A 6 -9.09 -7.19 -16.05
CA CYS A 6 -8.86 -6.43 -14.82
C CYS A 6 -7.60 -5.56 -14.97
N LYS A 7 -7.76 -4.31 -15.38
CA LYS A 7 -6.68 -3.32 -15.39
C LYS A 7 -6.34 -2.93 -13.96
N SER A 8 -5.06 -2.85 -13.63
CA SER A 8 -4.63 -2.24 -12.37
C SER A 8 -4.70 -0.72 -12.47
N TYR A 9 -5.17 -0.07 -11.40
CA TYR A 9 -5.29 1.39 -11.33
C TYR A 9 -4.45 1.91 -10.19
N THR A 10 -3.74 3.01 -10.43
CA THR A 10 -3.02 3.76 -9.40
C THR A 10 -3.99 4.42 -8.43
N VAL A 11 -3.55 4.70 -7.20
CA VAL A 11 -4.31 5.47 -6.21
C VAL A 11 -4.76 6.81 -6.79
N LYS A 12 -3.88 7.52 -7.51
CA LYS A 12 -4.23 8.79 -8.18
C LYS A 12 -5.42 8.63 -9.13
N GLN A 13 -5.41 7.59 -9.96
CA GLN A 13 -6.52 7.31 -10.88
C GLN A 13 -7.81 6.97 -10.12
N LYS A 14 -7.72 6.11 -9.10
CA LYS A 14 -8.88 5.72 -8.28
C LYS A 14 -9.52 6.93 -7.60
N LEU A 15 -8.72 7.81 -6.99
CA LEU A 15 -9.23 9.03 -6.35
C LEU A 15 -9.85 9.99 -7.36
N LYS A 16 -9.26 10.17 -8.55
CA LYS A 16 -9.86 10.98 -9.63
C LYS A 16 -11.23 10.45 -10.04
N ILE A 17 -11.36 9.13 -10.17
CA ILE A 17 -12.61 8.46 -10.53
C ILE A 17 -13.64 8.62 -9.40
N ILE A 18 -13.23 8.44 -8.13
CA ILE A 18 -14.12 8.64 -6.97
C ILE A 18 -14.61 10.09 -6.92
N SER A 19 -13.74 11.08 -7.12
CA SER A 19 -14.11 12.50 -7.16
C SER A 19 -15.19 12.75 -8.21
N LYS A 20 -14.99 12.23 -9.43
CA LYS A 20 -15.98 12.39 -10.50
C LYS A 20 -17.31 11.70 -10.18
N ALA A 21 -17.25 10.53 -9.55
CA ALA A 21 -18.44 9.80 -9.15
C ALA A 21 -19.23 10.51 -8.03
N LYS A 22 -18.54 11.23 -7.12
CA LYS A 22 -19.16 12.08 -6.10
C LYS A 22 -19.78 13.35 -6.69
N GLU A 23 -19.14 13.95 -7.71
CA GLU A 23 -19.68 15.12 -8.42
C GLU A 23 -20.92 14.82 -9.25
N THR A 24 -21.03 13.60 -9.79
CA THR A 24 -22.08 13.22 -10.75
C THR A 24 -22.85 12.00 -10.27
N SER A 25 -22.43 10.82 -10.69
CA SER A 25 -22.91 9.54 -10.18
C SER A 25 -21.89 8.44 -10.51
N ASN A 26 -21.99 7.30 -9.82
CA ASN A 26 -21.18 6.12 -10.14
C ASN A 26 -21.41 5.63 -11.58
N LYS A 27 -22.64 5.74 -12.09
CA LYS A 27 -22.99 5.32 -13.45
C LYS A 27 -22.29 6.19 -14.50
N GLU A 28 -22.30 7.49 -14.29
CA GLU A 28 -21.63 8.44 -15.18
C GLU A 28 -20.11 8.23 -15.18
N ALA A 29 -19.50 8.05 -14.00
CA ALA A 29 -18.07 7.75 -13.90
C ALA A 29 -17.69 6.44 -14.61
N VAL A 30 -18.54 5.41 -14.55
CA VAL A 30 -18.36 4.16 -15.30
C VAL A 30 -18.32 4.40 -16.80
N HIS A 31 -19.24 5.20 -17.34
CA HIS A 31 -19.26 5.55 -18.76
C HIS A 31 -18.04 6.37 -19.18
N ILE A 32 -17.66 7.40 -18.41
CA ILE A 32 -16.52 8.28 -18.71
C ILE A 32 -15.20 7.51 -18.72
N PHE A 33 -14.99 6.64 -17.73
CA PHE A 33 -13.69 5.96 -17.53
C PHE A 33 -13.64 4.53 -18.09
N GLY A 34 -14.75 3.99 -18.59
CA GLY A 34 -14.82 2.63 -19.14
C GLY A 34 -14.46 1.55 -18.12
N ILE A 35 -14.95 1.69 -16.89
CA ILE A 35 -14.65 0.81 -15.75
C ILE A 35 -15.90 0.11 -15.23
N ASP A 36 -15.73 -0.93 -14.43
CA ASP A 36 -16.88 -1.62 -13.84
C ASP A 36 -17.45 -0.89 -12.63
N TYR A 37 -18.78 -0.89 -12.50
CA TYR A 37 -19.49 -0.25 -11.39
C TYR A 37 -19.04 -0.77 -10.02
N SER A 38 -18.79 -2.07 -9.90
CA SER A 38 -18.36 -2.68 -8.65
C SER A 38 -16.98 -2.18 -8.21
N GLN A 39 -16.11 -1.80 -9.15
CA GLN A 39 -14.80 -1.25 -8.84
C GLN A 39 -14.91 0.12 -8.18
N VAL A 40 -15.74 1.01 -8.75
CA VAL A 40 -15.98 2.35 -8.19
C VAL A 40 -16.52 2.24 -6.77
N SER A 41 -17.54 1.40 -6.56
CA SER A 41 -18.12 1.18 -5.23
C SER A 41 -17.09 0.61 -4.24
N ARG A 42 -16.27 -0.36 -4.64
CA ARG A 42 -15.20 -0.93 -3.80
C ARG A 42 -14.14 0.10 -3.42
N TRP A 43 -13.80 1.02 -4.33
CA TRP A 43 -12.83 2.07 -4.05
C TRP A 43 -13.40 3.15 -3.14
N GLN A 44 -14.67 3.55 -3.31
CA GLN A 44 -15.36 4.46 -2.39
C GLN A 44 -15.35 3.92 -0.94
N LYS A 45 -15.64 2.63 -0.75
CA LYS A 45 -15.56 1.99 0.58
C LYS A 45 -14.16 2.01 1.20
N LYS A 46 -13.12 2.15 0.38
CA LYS A 46 -11.71 2.19 0.81
C LYS A 46 -11.09 3.58 0.64
N GLU A 47 -11.88 4.62 0.43
CA GLU A 47 -11.40 5.95 0.08
C GLU A 47 -10.39 6.50 1.08
N LYS A 48 -10.69 6.45 2.38
CA LYS A 48 -9.76 6.89 3.44
C LYS A 48 -8.37 6.23 3.33
N LYS A 49 -8.35 4.91 3.10
CA LYS A 49 -7.10 4.16 2.90
C LYS A 49 -6.37 4.55 1.62
N LEU A 50 -7.10 4.96 0.58
CA LEU A 50 -6.52 5.45 -0.67
C LEU A 50 -5.95 6.87 -0.49
N GLU A 51 -6.57 7.72 0.33
CA GLU A 51 -6.08 9.07 0.64
C GLU A 51 -4.77 9.03 1.43
N GLU A 52 -4.62 8.10 2.36
CA GLU A 52 -3.40 7.87 3.15
C GLU A 52 -2.26 7.22 2.34
N ALA A 53 -2.58 6.58 1.21
CA ALA A 53 -1.62 5.83 0.42
C ALA A 53 -0.85 6.69 -0.58
N MET A 54 0.37 6.26 -0.92
CA MET A 54 1.15 6.89 -1.98
C MET A 54 0.41 6.85 -3.32
N ARG A 55 0.37 8.00 -4.01
CA ARG A 55 -0.42 8.21 -5.24
C ARG A 55 -0.07 7.25 -6.39
N SER A 56 1.17 6.79 -6.46
CA SER A 56 1.67 5.85 -7.48
C SER A 56 1.35 4.38 -7.19
N CYS A 57 0.99 4.03 -5.95
CA CYS A 57 0.66 2.66 -5.58
C CYS A 57 -0.57 2.16 -6.33
N GLN A 58 -0.56 0.89 -6.75
CA GLN A 58 -1.72 0.26 -7.37
C GLN A 58 -2.47 -0.67 -6.40
N SER A 59 -1.77 -1.21 -5.40
CA SER A 59 -2.30 -2.24 -4.49
C SER A 59 -2.21 -1.78 -3.04
N VAL A 60 -3.15 -0.91 -2.65
CA VAL A 60 -3.22 -0.38 -1.28
C VAL A 60 -3.78 -1.44 -0.34
N GLY A 61 -3.06 -1.67 0.76
CA GLY A 61 -3.47 -2.61 1.80
C GLY A 61 -3.25 -4.08 1.45
N SER A 62 -2.72 -4.41 0.26
CA SER A 62 -2.29 -5.77 -0.08
C SER A 62 -0.92 -6.11 0.51
N GLY A 63 -0.42 -7.31 0.22
CA GLY A 63 0.91 -7.76 0.62
C GLY A 63 0.94 -8.38 2.02
N ARG A 64 2.11 -8.91 2.39
CA ARG A 64 2.36 -9.45 3.73
C ARG A 64 2.35 -8.31 4.74
N LYS A 65 1.68 -8.54 5.88
CA LYS A 65 1.70 -7.62 7.01
C LYS A 65 2.89 -7.97 7.91
N ALA A 66 3.46 -6.94 8.54
CA ALA A 66 4.50 -7.12 9.55
C ALA A 66 3.99 -8.08 10.62
N THR A 67 4.74 -9.15 10.87
CA THR A 67 4.39 -10.10 11.93
C THR A 67 4.87 -9.58 13.28
N TYR A 68 5.97 -8.81 13.27
CA TYR A 68 6.55 -8.23 14.47
C TYR A 68 6.69 -6.70 14.32
N SER A 69 5.59 -5.97 14.17
CA SER A 69 5.58 -4.52 13.81
C SER A 69 6.60 -3.69 14.58
N LEU A 70 6.56 -3.76 15.92
CA LEU A 70 7.47 -3.00 16.78
C LEU A 70 8.95 -3.42 16.60
N THR A 71 9.21 -4.72 16.40
CA THR A 71 10.58 -5.22 16.19
C THR A 71 11.10 -4.82 14.82
N GLU A 72 10.25 -4.90 13.78
CA GLU A 72 10.57 -4.48 12.41
C GLU A 72 10.84 -2.97 12.35
N GLU A 73 10.10 -2.15 13.12
CA GLU A 73 10.33 -0.71 13.25
C GLU A 73 11.70 -0.39 13.88
N VAL A 74 12.02 -1.01 15.01
CA VAL A 74 13.33 -0.83 15.67
C VAL A 74 14.48 -1.28 14.76
N LEU A 75 14.31 -2.42 14.08
CA LEU A 75 15.29 -2.92 13.12
C LEU A 75 15.48 -1.96 11.94
N SER A 76 14.40 -1.39 11.42
CA SER A 76 14.43 -0.39 10.34
C SER A 76 15.20 0.87 10.75
N GLN A 77 14.91 1.40 11.95
CA GLN A 77 15.64 2.57 12.48
C GLN A 77 17.13 2.29 12.63
N TRP A 78 17.51 1.12 13.15
CA TRP A 78 18.90 0.71 13.26
C TRP A 78 19.60 0.62 11.90
N ILE A 79 18.94 0.07 10.87
CA ILE A 79 19.48 0.02 9.50
C ILE A 79 19.68 1.43 8.93
N VAL A 80 18.71 2.32 9.12
CA VAL A 80 18.79 3.72 8.64
C VAL A 80 19.96 4.45 9.27
N GLN A 81 20.18 4.29 10.58
CA GLN A 81 21.33 4.86 11.29
C GLN A 81 22.65 4.37 10.70
N LEU A 82 22.81 3.05 10.52
CA LEU A 82 24.03 2.50 9.93
C LEU A 82 24.30 3.02 8.51
N TYR A 83 23.27 3.21 7.69
CA TYR A 83 23.43 3.81 6.38
C TYR A 83 23.79 5.30 6.44
N GLN A 84 23.28 6.04 7.42
CA GLN A 84 23.70 7.43 7.65
C GLN A 84 25.18 7.52 8.03
N ASP A 85 25.69 6.52 8.75
CA ASP A 85 27.10 6.39 9.13
C ASP A 85 27.98 5.81 8.00
N GLY A 86 27.41 5.54 6.82
CA GLY A 86 28.12 4.99 5.67
C GLY A 86 28.44 3.50 5.77
N ILE A 87 27.84 2.78 6.73
CA ILE A 87 28.04 1.36 6.97
C ILE A 87 27.06 0.54 6.12
N ILE A 88 27.60 -0.41 5.35
CA ILE A 88 26.78 -1.33 4.55
C ILE A 88 26.26 -2.46 5.46
N VAL A 89 24.94 -2.60 5.56
CA VAL A 89 24.30 -3.64 6.35
C VAL A 89 24.05 -4.89 5.51
N THR A 90 24.66 -6.02 5.88
CA THR A 90 24.43 -7.30 5.21
C THR A 90 23.15 -7.97 5.71
N LEU A 91 22.55 -8.83 4.88
CA LEU A 91 21.38 -9.62 5.29
C LEU A 91 21.65 -10.48 6.54
N PHE A 92 22.88 -10.96 6.71
CA PHE A 92 23.28 -11.74 7.88
C PHE A 92 23.23 -10.90 9.16
N ALA A 93 23.75 -9.66 9.12
CA ALA A 93 23.68 -8.74 10.26
C ALA A 93 22.22 -8.41 10.63
N ILE A 94 21.35 -8.20 9.63
CA ILE A 94 19.92 -7.97 9.85
C ILE A 94 19.27 -9.17 10.55
N LYS A 95 19.59 -10.39 10.11
CA LYS A 95 19.08 -11.63 10.73
C LYS A 95 19.58 -11.82 12.15
N LEU A 96 20.84 -11.52 12.44
CA LEU A 96 21.35 -11.58 13.81
C LEU A 96 20.64 -10.56 14.69
N LYS A 97 20.48 -9.31 14.21
CA LYS A 97 19.84 -8.25 14.98
C LYS A 97 18.38 -8.55 15.26
N ILE A 98 17.63 -9.09 14.30
CA ILE A 98 16.22 -9.44 14.55
C ILE A 98 16.10 -10.58 15.56
N VAL A 99 16.98 -11.59 15.52
CA VAL A 99 16.99 -12.68 16.51
C VAL A 99 17.33 -12.16 17.90
N GLU A 100 18.30 -11.24 18.00
CA GLU A 100 18.63 -10.54 19.25
C GLU A 100 17.41 -9.79 19.80
N LEU A 101 16.79 -8.93 19.00
CA LEU A 101 15.61 -8.15 19.41
C LEU A 101 14.41 -9.01 19.81
N LEU A 102 14.24 -10.17 19.17
CA LEU A 102 13.18 -11.12 19.52
C LEU A 102 13.50 -11.88 20.82
N ARG A 103 14.79 -12.13 21.12
CA ARG A 103 15.22 -12.78 22.37
C ARG A 103 15.11 -11.87 23.58
N THR A 104 15.47 -10.59 23.46
CA THR A 104 15.42 -9.61 24.57
C THR A 104 13.99 -9.28 25.01
N ARG A 105 12.98 -9.71 24.26
CA ARG A 105 11.56 -9.53 24.58
C ARG A 105 10.99 -10.55 25.57
N PHE A 106 11.75 -11.57 25.94
CA PHE A 106 11.37 -12.61 26.89
C PHE A 106 12.31 -12.65 28.10
#